data_AF-X0RXT2-F1
#
_entry.id   AF-X0RXT2-F1
#
_cell.length_a   1.000
_cell.length_b   1.000
_cell.length_c   1.000
_cell.angle_alpha   90.00
_cell.angle_beta   90.00
_cell.angle_gamma   90.00
#
_symmetry.space_group_name_H-M   'P 1'
#
loop_
_entity.id
_entity.type
_entity.pdbx_description
1 polymer ?
#
loop_
_entity_poly.entity_id
_entity_poly.type
_entity_poly.pdbx_seq_one_letter_code
_entity_poly.pdbx_strand_id
1 'polypeptide(L)'
;GSFRLNSGIIDYHDALTGHFSNESVKIFGKPRRGDDEPFNERHEKIASSAQAAFEEVVTDLALWTYKAGGNKKNICIAGGCGLNCTANGKILREGPFEKMYVPPAPHDSGGSIGAALLAYHEILGKPRKFVMEHASYGPGFSNNEVARILTSKGFSAQPIASEQELLEKCIGFLVSGKIVAWFQGRMEFGPRALGNRSFLADPRNDSIRDVINEKIKKRELFRPFAPSVKEECASDYFEMNQTSPFMNILARVRKEKR
;
A
#
# COMPACT_ATOMS: atom_id res chain seq x y z
N GLY A 1 -8.60 -29.17 5.52
CA GLY A 1 -9.88 -28.48 5.22
C GLY A 1 -9.75 -27.85 3.86
N SER A 2 -10.71 -28.10 2.96
CA SER A 2 -10.74 -27.48 1.63
C SER A 2 -11.91 -26.50 1.56
N PHE A 3 -11.65 -25.29 1.09
CA PHE A 3 -12.69 -24.33 0.75
C PHE A 3 -13.04 -24.50 -0.74
N ARG A 4 -14.31 -24.31 -1.09
CA ARG A 4 -14.75 -24.19 -2.48
C ARG A 4 -15.43 -22.84 -2.66
N LEU A 5 -15.10 -22.14 -3.73
CA LEU A 5 -15.78 -20.91 -4.09
C LEU A 5 -17.22 -21.25 -4.50
N ASN A 6 -18.20 -20.60 -3.87
CA ASN A 6 -19.59 -20.68 -4.32
C ASN A 6 -19.83 -19.57 -5.35
N SER A 7 -19.67 -19.90 -6.63
CA SER A 7 -19.89 -18.94 -7.73
C SER A 7 -21.34 -18.48 -7.85
N GLY A 8 -22.29 -19.22 -7.27
CA GLY A 8 -23.69 -18.78 -7.17
C GLY A 8 -23.88 -17.59 -6.20
N ILE A 9 -22.90 -17.30 -5.34
CA ILE A 9 -22.89 -16.14 -4.43
C ILE A 9 -21.82 -15.12 -4.85
N ILE A 10 -20.65 -15.58 -5.31
CA ILE A 10 -19.53 -14.71 -5.68
C ILE A 10 -19.13 -15.02 -7.12
N ASP A 11 -19.63 -14.20 -8.05
CA ASP A 11 -19.10 -14.11 -9.40
C ASP A 11 -18.32 -12.80 -9.55
N TYR A 12 -17.00 -12.91 -9.61
CA TYR A 12 -16.13 -11.75 -9.72
C TYR A 12 -16.28 -11.03 -11.06
N HIS A 13 -16.46 -11.76 -12.15
CA HIS A 13 -16.50 -11.17 -13.49
C HIS A 13 -17.81 -10.42 -13.73
N ASP A 14 -18.93 -10.98 -13.30
CA ASP A 14 -20.22 -10.30 -13.37
C ASP A 14 -20.26 -9.08 -12.44
N ALA A 15 -19.71 -9.20 -11.23
CA ALA A 15 -19.65 -8.09 -10.28
C ALA A 15 -18.89 -6.87 -10.82
N LEU A 16 -17.85 -7.06 -11.66
CA LEU A 16 -17.13 -5.96 -12.33
C LEU A 16 -18.02 -5.18 -13.31
N THR A 17 -19.08 -5.81 -13.82
CA THR A 17 -20.09 -5.16 -14.68
C THR A 17 -21.27 -4.58 -13.89
N GLY A 18 -21.23 -4.65 -12.55
CA GLY A 18 -22.31 -4.20 -11.67
C GLY A 18 -23.46 -5.20 -11.53
N HIS A 19 -23.30 -6.43 -12.03
CA HIS A 19 -24.28 -7.49 -11.89
C HIS A 19 -23.95 -8.38 -10.69
N PHE A 20 -24.93 -8.53 -9.80
CA PHE A 20 -24.81 -9.35 -8.60
C PHE A 20 -25.92 -10.38 -8.60
N SER A 21 -25.59 -11.63 -8.23
CA SER A 21 -26.57 -12.71 -8.20
C SER A 21 -27.69 -12.43 -7.19
N ASN A 22 -28.86 -13.03 -7.41
CA ASN A 22 -29.97 -12.94 -6.46
C ASN A 22 -29.58 -13.45 -5.06
N GLU A 23 -28.73 -14.47 -4.97
CA GLU A 23 -28.25 -14.98 -3.69
C GLU A 23 -27.31 -13.99 -2.99
N SER A 24 -26.41 -13.33 -3.73
CA SER A 24 -25.58 -12.23 -3.21
C SER A 24 -26.46 -11.11 -2.65
N VAL A 25 -27.51 -10.72 -3.38
CA VAL A 25 -28.43 -9.66 -2.96
C VAL A 25 -29.25 -10.06 -1.74
N LYS A 26 -29.64 -11.34 -1.60
CA LYS A 26 -30.31 -11.83 -0.40
C LYS A 26 -29.41 -11.76 0.84
N ILE A 27 -28.12 -12.08 0.68
CA ILE A 27 -27.16 -12.13 1.79
C ILE A 27 -26.67 -10.73 2.17
N PHE A 28 -26.24 -9.94 1.18
CA PHE A 28 -25.56 -8.65 1.37
C PHE A 28 -26.46 -7.44 1.12
N GLY A 29 -27.67 -7.64 0.60
CA GLY A 29 -28.56 -6.57 0.17
C GLY A 29 -28.23 -6.06 -1.23
N LYS A 30 -29.05 -5.11 -1.71
CA LYS A 30 -28.90 -4.52 -3.04
C LYS A 30 -27.58 -3.75 -3.16
N PRO A 31 -26.88 -3.83 -4.31
CA PRO A 31 -25.70 -3.03 -4.57
C PRO A 31 -26.02 -1.53 -4.64
N ARG A 32 -24.98 -0.70 -4.57
CA ARG A 32 -25.08 0.73 -4.81
C ARG A 32 -25.45 1.03 -6.27
N ARG A 33 -26.18 2.12 -6.49
CA ARG A 33 -26.54 2.66 -7.81
C ARG A 33 -25.49 3.69 -8.23
N GLY A 34 -24.44 3.19 -8.87
CA GLY A 34 -23.32 4.03 -9.35
C GLY A 34 -22.43 4.55 -8.23
N ASP A 35 -21.46 5.37 -8.63
CA ASP A 35 -20.39 5.85 -7.75
C ASP A 35 -20.82 7.03 -6.85
N ASP A 36 -21.88 7.74 -7.24
CA ASP A 36 -22.38 8.91 -6.52
C ASP A 36 -23.33 8.58 -5.35
N GLU A 37 -23.91 7.37 -5.31
CA GLU A 37 -24.76 6.99 -4.17
C GLU A 37 -23.91 6.92 -2.89
N PRO A 38 -24.30 7.52 -1.76
CA PRO A 38 -23.49 7.48 -0.55
C PRO A 38 -23.40 6.06 0.03
N PHE A 39 -22.29 5.77 0.72
CA PHE A 39 -22.24 4.60 1.58
C PHE A 39 -23.23 4.74 2.74
N ASN A 40 -23.73 3.61 3.23
CA ASN A 40 -24.62 3.55 4.38
C ASN A 40 -24.07 2.53 5.38
N GLU A 41 -24.67 2.50 6.57
CA GLU A 41 -24.24 1.65 7.67
C GLU A 41 -24.16 0.16 7.29
N ARG A 42 -25.06 -0.32 6.41
CA ARG A 42 -25.02 -1.71 5.93
C ARG A 42 -23.75 -1.97 5.11
N HIS A 43 -23.37 -1.07 4.21
CA HIS A 43 -22.13 -1.20 3.42
C HIS A 43 -20.90 -1.22 4.33
N GLU A 44 -20.87 -0.36 5.35
CA GLU A 44 -19.78 -0.32 6.33
C GLU A 44 -19.70 -1.61 7.15
N LYS A 45 -20.84 -2.14 7.62
CA LYS A 45 -20.93 -3.41 8.33
C LYS A 45 -20.49 -4.60 7.48
N ILE A 46 -20.83 -4.62 6.19
CA ILE A 46 -20.39 -5.67 5.26
C ILE A 46 -18.86 -5.59 5.09
N ALA A 47 -18.33 -4.39 4.85
CA ALA A 47 -16.89 -4.21 4.67
C ALA A 47 -16.09 -4.61 5.91
N SER A 48 -16.54 -4.20 7.10
CA SER A 48 -15.89 -4.55 8.37
C SER A 48 -15.99 -6.06 8.66
N SER A 49 -17.13 -6.68 8.41
CA SER A 49 -17.32 -8.12 8.60
C SER A 49 -16.47 -8.94 7.62
N ALA A 50 -16.39 -8.52 6.35
CA ALA A 50 -15.56 -9.16 5.34
C ALA A 50 -14.06 -9.04 5.69
N GLN A 51 -13.62 -7.87 6.15
CA GLN A 51 -12.26 -7.68 6.64
C GLN A 51 -11.97 -8.56 7.87
N ALA A 52 -12.89 -8.64 8.83
CA ALA A 52 -12.73 -9.48 10.03
C ALA A 52 -12.62 -10.97 9.66
N ALA A 53 -13.50 -11.47 8.79
CA ALA A 53 -13.46 -12.85 8.31
C ALA A 53 -12.18 -13.14 7.51
N PHE A 54 -11.75 -12.19 6.66
CA PHE A 54 -10.48 -12.31 5.94
C PHE A 54 -9.30 -12.41 6.91
N GLU A 55 -9.22 -11.53 7.90
CA GLU A 55 -8.18 -11.54 8.93
C GLU A 55 -8.13 -12.84 9.72
N GLU A 56 -9.27 -13.40 10.08
CA GLU A 56 -9.37 -14.70 10.76
C GLU A 56 -8.74 -15.80 9.89
N VAL A 57 -9.21 -15.93 8.64
CA VAL A 57 -8.72 -16.97 7.71
C VAL A 57 -7.22 -16.84 7.45
N VAL A 58 -6.71 -15.63 7.16
CA VAL A 58 -5.28 -15.47 6.87
C VAL A 58 -4.40 -15.64 8.11
N THR A 59 -4.91 -15.33 9.31
CA THR A 59 -4.21 -15.60 10.56
C THR A 59 -4.09 -17.10 10.79
N ASP A 60 -5.17 -17.86 10.57
CA ASP A 60 -5.16 -19.32 10.67
C ASP A 60 -4.20 -19.96 9.65
N LEU A 61 -4.18 -19.46 8.42
CA LEU A 61 -3.22 -19.90 7.40
C LEU A 61 -1.77 -19.58 7.80
N ALA A 62 -1.53 -18.41 8.39
CA ALA A 62 -0.21 -18.03 8.88
C ALA A 62 0.24 -18.94 10.04
N LEU A 63 -0.65 -19.24 10.99
CA LEU A 63 -0.39 -20.18 12.10
C LEU A 63 -0.16 -21.61 11.62
N TRP A 64 -0.93 -22.07 10.63
CA TRP A 64 -0.70 -23.35 9.98
C TRP A 64 0.67 -23.38 9.30
N THR A 65 1.03 -22.33 8.56
CA THR A 65 2.33 -22.19 7.90
C THR A 65 3.48 -22.18 8.90
N TYR A 66 3.32 -21.51 10.05
CA TYR A 66 4.29 -21.53 11.14
C TYR A 66 4.57 -22.95 11.61
N LYS A 67 3.51 -23.72 11.92
CA LYS A 67 3.62 -25.11 12.39
C LYS A 67 4.24 -26.01 11.31
N ALA A 68 3.70 -25.96 10.08
CA ALA A 68 4.16 -26.76 8.95
C ALA A 68 5.60 -26.42 8.53
N GLY A 69 6.00 -25.16 8.67
CA GLY A 69 7.33 -24.65 8.35
C GLY A 69 8.38 -24.91 9.43
N GLY A 70 8.07 -25.66 10.49
CA GLY A 70 9.02 -25.96 11.57
C GLY A 70 9.23 -24.80 12.53
N ASN A 71 8.16 -24.06 12.85
CA ASN A 71 8.13 -22.98 13.84
C ASN A 71 9.10 -21.83 13.53
N LYS A 72 9.27 -21.49 12.25
CA LYS A 72 10.10 -20.36 11.81
C LYS A 72 9.41 -19.05 12.15
N LYS A 73 10.16 -18.14 12.77
CA LYS A 73 9.65 -16.82 13.18
C LYS A 73 9.72 -15.75 12.09
N ASN A 74 10.15 -16.11 10.88
CA ASN A 74 10.16 -15.22 9.72
C ASN A 74 9.12 -15.71 8.72
N ILE A 75 8.25 -14.83 8.25
CA ILE A 75 7.22 -15.13 7.26
C ILE A 75 7.37 -14.25 6.03
N CYS A 76 7.17 -14.84 4.85
CA CYS A 76 7.03 -14.12 3.59
C CYS A 76 5.59 -14.24 3.10
N ILE A 77 4.99 -13.13 2.67
CA ILE A 77 3.63 -13.11 2.11
C ILE A 77 3.68 -12.59 0.67
N ALA A 78 3.09 -13.34 -0.25
CA ALA A 78 2.88 -12.97 -1.65
C ALA A 78 1.44 -13.30 -2.07
N GLY A 79 1.07 -12.93 -3.30
CA GLY A 79 -0.30 -12.94 -3.81
C GLY A 79 -1.01 -11.61 -3.56
N GLY A 80 -2.06 -11.32 -4.34
CA GLY A 80 -2.79 -10.05 -4.27
C GLY A 80 -3.35 -9.72 -2.89
N CYS A 81 -3.77 -10.74 -2.13
CA CYS A 81 -4.20 -10.62 -0.74
C CYS A 81 -3.10 -10.07 0.20
N GLY A 82 -1.81 -10.22 -0.17
CA GLY A 82 -0.68 -9.67 0.57
C GLY A 82 -0.63 -8.13 0.60
N LEU A 83 -1.45 -7.43 -0.21
CA LEU A 83 -1.61 -5.97 -0.12
C LEU A 83 -2.45 -5.51 1.08
N ASN A 84 -3.10 -6.43 1.81
CA ASN A 84 -3.88 -6.10 2.99
C ASN A 84 -2.95 -5.81 4.19
N CYS A 85 -2.48 -4.56 4.29
CA CYS A 85 -1.54 -4.17 5.32
C CYS A 85 -2.09 -4.27 6.75
N THR A 86 -3.42 -4.15 6.93
CA THR A 86 -4.09 -4.35 8.22
C THR A 86 -3.93 -5.80 8.69
N ALA A 87 -4.22 -6.77 7.81
CA ALA A 87 -4.04 -8.19 8.11
C ALA A 87 -2.58 -8.55 8.33
N ASN A 88 -1.65 -8.04 7.50
CA ASN A 88 -0.22 -8.24 7.68
C ASN A 88 0.27 -7.73 9.05
N GLY A 89 -0.17 -6.53 9.44
CA GLY A 89 0.14 -5.94 10.75
C GLY A 89 -0.44 -6.74 11.92
N LYS A 90 -1.63 -7.34 11.75
CA LYS A 90 -2.22 -8.23 12.75
C LYS A 90 -1.43 -9.52 12.91
N ILE A 91 -1.10 -10.21 11.81
CA ILE A 91 -0.29 -11.43 11.81
C ILE A 91 1.05 -11.20 12.50
N LEU A 92 1.74 -10.09 12.18
CA LEU A 92 3.03 -9.77 12.78
C LEU A 92 2.94 -9.45 14.29
N ARG A 93 1.85 -8.81 14.72
CA ARG A 93 1.66 -8.40 16.12
C ARG A 93 1.18 -9.54 17.03
N GLU A 94 0.27 -10.37 16.52
CA GLU A 94 -0.46 -11.37 17.33
C GLU A 94 0.03 -12.79 17.05
N GLY A 95 0.69 -13.01 15.92
CA GLY A 95 1.26 -14.31 15.55
C GLY A 95 2.65 -14.55 16.15
N PRO A 96 3.21 -15.75 15.95
CA PRO A 96 4.52 -16.16 16.49
C PRO A 96 5.72 -15.61 15.68
N PHE A 97 5.51 -14.56 14.88
CA PHE A 97 6.51 -14.06 13.93
C PHE A 97 7.25 -12.84 14.49
N GLU A 98 8.56 -12.83 14.30
CA GLU A 98 9.44 -11.70 14.63
C GLU A 98 9.66 -10.79 13.43
N LYS A 99 9.69 -11.36 12.22
CA LYS A 99 9.88 -10.62 10.97
C LYS A 99 8.91 -11.05 9.89
N MET A 100 8.48 -10.08 9.09
CA MET A 100 7.62 -10.30 7.94
C MET A 100 8.17 -9.56 6.73
N TYR A 101 8.28 -10.28 5.61
CA TYR A 101 8.60 -9.69 4.32
C TYR A 101 7.39 -9.77 3.39
N VAL A 102 6.98 -8.62 2.85
CA VAL A 102 5.97 -8.50 1.80
C VAL A 102 6.59 -7.65 0.69
N PRO A 103 6.82 -8.19 -0.52
CA PRO A 103 7.43 -7.41 -1.60
C PRO A 103 6.53 -6.22 -1.99
N PRO A 104 7.06 -5.18 -2.66
CA PRO A 104 6.27 -3.99 -2.98
C PRO A 104 5.11 -4.26 -3.94
N ALA A 105 5.22 -5.27 -4.80
CA ALA A 105 4.14 -5.77 -5.64
C ALA A 105 3.92 -7.27 -5.37
N PRO A 106 3.23 -7.65 -4.27
CA PRO A 106 2.97 -9.05 -3.95
C PRO A 106 1.92 -9.68 -4.88
N HIS A 107 1.13 -8.86 -5.57
CA HIS A 107 0.19 -9.29 -6.60
C HIS A 107 0.89 -9.71 -7.90
N ASP A 108 0.09 -10.06 -8.91
CA ASP A 108 0.53 -10.69 -10.17
C ASP A 108 1.65 -9.95 -10.91
N SER A 109 1.78 -8.62 -10.78
CA SER A 109 2.89 -7.89 -11.40
C SER A 109 4.26 -8.33 -10.86
N GLY A 110 4.34 -8.70 -9.57
CA GLY A 110 5.55 -9.26 -8.98
C GLY A 110 5.89 -10.66 -9.49
N GLY A 111 4.97 -11.34 -10.16
CA GLY A 111 5.21 -12.65 -10.79
C GLY A 111 6.36 -12.61 -11.80
N SER A 112 6.55 -11.48 -12.49
CA SER A 112 7.69 -11.27 -13.39
C SER A 112 9.05 -11.40 -12.68
N ILE A 113 9.17 -10.80 -11.50
CA ILE A 113 10.36 -10.88 -10.65
C ILE A 113 10.52 -12.31 -10.12
N GLY A 114 9.44 -12.92 -9.64
CA GLY A 114 9.44 -14.30 -9.17
C GLY A 114 9.93 -15.28 -10.24
N ALA A 115 9.44 -15.14 -11.48
CA ALA A 115 9.85 -15.98 -12.61
C ALA A 115 11.34 -15.79 -12.96
N ALA A 116 11.82 -14.54 -12.96
CA ALA A 116 13.23 -14.25 -13.20
C ALA A 116 14.14 -14.84 -12.11
N LEU A 117 13.76 -14.72 -10.83
CA LEU A 117 14.50 -15.30 -9.71
C LEU A 117 14.46 -16.84 -9.72
N LEU A 118 13.32 -17.44 -10.08
CA LEU A 118 13.21 -18.89 -10.27
C LEU A 118 14.19 -19.39 -11.33
N ALA A 119 14.20 -18.75 -12.51
CA ALA A 119 15.13 -19.12 -13.57
C ALA A 119 16.59 -18.92 -13.15
N TYR A 120 16.90 -17.79 -12.51
CA TYR A 120 18.26 -17.48 -12.09
C TYR A 120 18.79 -18.44 -11.01
N HIS A 121 17.96 -18.79 -10.02
CA HIS A 121 18.40 -19.62 -8.89
C HIS A 121 18.25 -21.12 -9.15
N GLU A 122 17.06 -21.57 -9.57
CA GLU A 122 16.74 -22.99 -9.64
C GLU A 122 17.17 -23.61 -10.97
N ILE A 123 17.05 -22.86 -12.09
CA ILE A 123 17.40 -23.38 -13.42
C ILE A 123 18.89 -23.16 -13.71
N LEU A 124 19.42 -21.97 -13.45
CA LEU A 124 20.81 -21.63 -13.74
C LEU A 124 21.79 -21.89 -12.56
N GLY A 125 21.28 -22.30 -11.39
CA GLY A 125 22.09 -22.61 -10.22
C GLY A 125 22.89 -21.43 -9.66
N LYS A 126 22.45 -20.18 -9.90
CA LYS A 126 23.17 -18.98 -9.45
C LYS A 126 22.82 -18.63 -8.00
N PRO A 127 23.76 -18.06 -7.22
CA PRO A 127 23.54 -17.80 -5.80
C PRO A 127 22.50 -16.69 -5.54
N ARG A 128 21.77 -16.82 -4.43
CA ARG A 128 20.82 -15.82 -3.92
C ARG A 128 21.58 -14.67 -3.25
N LYS A 129 21.86 -13.59 -4.00
CA LYS A 129 22.56 -12.39 -3.51
C LYS A 129 21.72 -11.12 -3.54
N PHE A 130 20.68 -11.09 -4.36
CA PHE A 130 19.84 -9.90 -4.52
C PHE A 130 18.82 -9.82 -3.36
N VAL A 131 18.73 -8.65 -2.75
CA VAL A 131 17.69 -8.27 -1.79
C VAL A 131 17.00 -7.03 -2.33
N MET A 132 15.67 -7.08 -2.44
CA MET A 132 14.88 -5.92 -2.85
C MET A 132 14.61 -5.04 -1.63
N GLU A 133 15.44 -4.02 -1.45
CA GLU A 133 15.38 -3.07 -0.32
C GLU A 133 14.55 -1.81 -0.63
N HIS A 134 14.41 -1.47 -1.92
CA HIS A 134 13.60 -0.34 -2.38
C HIS A 134 12.71 -0.74 -3.56
N ALA A 135 11.73 0.10 -3.91
CA ALA A 135 10.83 -0.16 -5.03
C ALA A 135 11.20 0.61 -6.32
N SER A 136 12.22 1.47 -6.29
CA SER A 136 12.59 2.43 -7.35
C SER A 136 13.17 1.81 -8.65
N TYR A 137 12.47 0.86 -9.28
CA TYR A 137 12.93 0.15 -10.47
C TYR A 137 12.29 0.61 -11.79
N GLY A 138 11.26 1.45 -11.72
CA GLY A 138 10.62 2.07 -12.90
C GLY A 138 11.48 3.14 -13.57
N PRO A 139 10.96 3.84 -14.60
CA PRO A 139 11.70 4.87 -15.32
C PRO A 139 12.07 6.05 -14.41
N GLY A 140 13.26 6.62 -14.65
CA GLY A 140 13.71 7.88 -14.08
C GLY A 140 13.85 8.94 -15.17
N PHE A 141 13.75 10.21 -14.79
CA PHE A 141 13.82 11.34 -15.72
C PHE A 141 14.78 12.39 -15.18
N SER A 142 15.60 12.95 -16.06
CA SER A 142 16.51 14.05 -15.73
C SER A 142 15.75 15.37 -15.59
N ASN A 143 16.31 16.29 -14.80
CA ASN A 143 15.76 17.65 -14.68
C ASN A 143 15.65 18.36 -16.03
N ASN A 144 16.56 18.09 -16.97
CA ASN A 144 16.53 18.65 -18.31
C ASN A 144 15.37 18.12 -19.16
N GLU A 145 14.99 16.86 -19.02
CA GLU A 145 13.80 16.30 -19.68
C GLU A 145 12.52 16.92 -19.10
N VAL A 146 12.45 17.00 -17.76
CA VAL A 146 11.30 17.59 -17.06
C VAL A 146 11.13 19.06 -17.45
N ALA A 147 12.20 19.86 -17.41
CA ALA A 147 12.16 21.27 -17.77
C ALA A 147 11.68 21.49 -19.20
N ARG A 148 12.19 20.71 -20.18
CA ARG A 148 11.75 20.77 -21.58
C ARG A 148 10.25 20.51 -21.73
N ILE A 149 9.72 19.51 -21.04
CA ILE A 149 8.28 19.18 -21.08
C ILE A 149 7.47 20.32 -20.48
N LEU A 150 7.86 20.83 -19.32
CA LEU A 150 7.17 21.94 -18.65
C LEU A 150 7.12 23.18 -19.54
N THR A 151 8.25 23.58 -20.14
CA THR A 151 8.31 24.69 -21.09
C THR A 151 7.43 24.44 -22.31
N SER A 152 7.46 23.24 -22.91
CA SER A 152 6.61 22.93 -24.07
C SER A 152 5.12 22.97 -23.78
N LYS A 153 4.73 22.81 -22.51
CA LYS A 153 3.35 22.87 -22.02
C LYS A 153 2.96 24.26 -21.53
N GLY A 154 3.86 25.25 -21.63
CA GLY A 154 3.61 26.62 -21.19
C GLY A 154 3.71 26.84 -19.68
N PHE A 155 4.26 25.88 -18.92
CA PHE A 155 4.51 26.06 -17.49
C PHE A 155 5.83 26.79 -17.27
N SER A 156 5.81 27.82 -16.41
CA SER A 156 7.01 28.44 -15.88
C SER A 156 7.51 27.64 -14.68
N ALA A 157 8.74 27.15 -14.76
CA ALA A 157 9.41 26.44 -13.67
C ALA A 157 10.63 27.24 -13.23
N GLN A 158 10.77 27.45 -11.92
CA GLN A 158 11.99 28.03 -11.35
C GLN A 158 12.96 26.89 -11.01
N PRO A 159 14.17 26.87 -11.60
CA PRO A 159 15.21 25.95 -11.17
C PRO A 159 15.50 26.16 -9.68
N ILE A 160 15.72 25.07 -8.96
CA ILE A 160 16.18 25.11 -7.58
C ILE A 160 17.69 24.84 -7.59
N ALA A 161 18.48 25.70 -6.95
CA ALA A 161 19.92 25.73 -7.09
C ALA A 161 20.64 24.69 -6.22
N SER A 162 20.00 24.23 -5.14
CA SER A 162 20.57 23.25 -4.22
C SER A 162 19.52 22.39 -3.53
N GLU A 163 19.95 21.24 -3.00
CA GLU A 163 19.11 20.41 -2.14
C GLU A 163 18.63 21.16 -0.89
N GLN A 164 19.47 22.00 -0.30
CA GLN A 164 19.10 22.80 0.86
C GLN A 164 17.93 23.75 0.54
N GLU A 165 18.00 24.46 -0.58
CA GLU A 165 16.92 25.34 -1.04
C GLU A 165 15.62 24.55 -1.34
N LEU A 166 15.75 23.36 -1.93
CA LEU A 166 14.61 22.45 -2.17
C LEU A 166 13.92 22.09 -0.85
N LEU A 167 14.70 21.63 0.13
CA LEU A 167 14.19 21.21 1.43
C LEU A 167 13.55 22.39 2.17
N GLU A 168 14.19 23.55 2.21
CA GLU A 168 13.64 24.76 2.84
C GLU A 168 12.30 25.17 2.25
N LYS A 169 12.20 25.23 0.90
CA LYS A 169 10.95 25.55 0.20
C LYS A 169 9.87 24.52 0.48
N CYS A 170 10.20 23.23 0.40
CA CYS A 170 9.24 22.16 0.63
C CYS A 170 8.76 22.11 2.07
N ILE A 171 9.64 22.25 3.06
CA ILE A 171 9.29 22.36 4.47
C ILE A 171 8.38 23.58 4.69
N GLY A 172 8.75 24.74 4.15
CA GLY A 172 7.93 25.95 4.23
C GLY A 172 6.51 25.75 3.69
N PHE A 173 6.37 25.08 2.53
CA PHE A 173 5.07 24.74 1.99
C PHE A 173 4.28 23.77 2.87
N LEU A 174 4.89 22.69 3.33
CA LEU A 174 4.23 21.69 4.18
C LEU A 174 3.74 22.31 5.50
N VAL A 175 4.60 23.06 6.19
CA VAL A 175 4.26 23.72 7.46
C VAL A 175 3.16 24.77 7.26
N SER A 176 3.10 25.42 6.09
CA SER A 176 2.02 26.35 5.73
C SER A 176 0.69 25.66 5.34
N GLY A 177 0.58 24.34 5.49
CA GLY A 177 -0.61 23.56 5.16
C GLY A 177 -0.81 23.32 3.66
N LYS A 178 0.21 23.55 2.83
CA LYS A 178 0.16 23.24 1.39
C LYS A 178 0.55 21.79 1.14
N ILE A 179 0.12 21.28 -0.01
CA ILE A 179 0.48 19.95 -0.51
C ILE A 179 1.62 20.12 -1.52
N VAL A 180 2.65 19.30 -1.39
CA VAL A 180 3.78 19.28 -2.33
C VAL A 180 3.66 18.05 -3.23
N ALA A 181 3.49 18.26 -4.54
CA ALA A 181 3.64 17.20 -5.51
C ALA A 181 5.14 16.89 -5.69
N TRP A 182 5.54 15.69 -5.30
CA TRP A 182 6.93 15.26 -5.21
C TRP A 182 7.25 14.23 -6.29
N PHE A 183 8.09 14.65 -7.25
CA PHE A 183 8.51 13.86 -8.40
C PHE A 183 10.04 13.83 -8.45
N GLN A 184 10.65 12.70 -8.10
CA GLN A 184 12.11 12.54 -8.11
C GLN A 184 12.54 11.13 -8.51
N GLY A 185 13.77 10.98 -9.01
CA GLY A 185 14.38 9.67 -9.22
C GLY A 185 13.55 8.70 -10.07
N ARG A 186 13.80 7.40 -9.84
CA ARG A 186 13.11 6.31 -10.53
C ARG A 186 11.74 6.02 -9.92
N MET A 187 10.76 5.76 -10.77
CA MET A 187 9.40 5.41 -10.34
C MET A 187 9.37 4.13 -9.51
N GLU A 188 8.51 4.10 -8.50
CA GLU A 188 8.24 2.92 -7.68
C GLU A 188 7.58 1.80 -8.50
N PHE A 189 7.99 0.56 -8.23
CA PHE A 189 7.32 -0.64 -8.70
C PHE A 189 6.32 -1.12 -7.65
N GLY A 190 5.07 -1.35 -8.08
CA GLY A 190 3.96 -1.69 -7.19
C GLY A 190 2.98 -0.52 -6.98
N PRO A 191 1.92 -0.72 -6.18
CA PRO A 191 0.79 0.20 -6.12
C PRO A 191 0.97 1.37 -5.13
N ARG A 192 2.05 1.37 -4.33
CA ARG A 192 2.30 2.37 -3.29
C ARG A 192 3.29 3.42 -3.80
N ALA A 193 2.96 4.69 -3.59
CA ALA A 193 3.92 5.78 -3.70
C ALA A 193 4.80 5.79 -2.45
N LEU A 194 6.12 5.78 -2.62
CA LEU A 194 7.12 5.60 -1.55
C LEU A 194 8.19 6.70 -1.61
N GLY A 195 7.82 7.91 -2.03
CA GLY A 195 8.70 9.07 -2.04
C GLY A 195 9.34 9.43 -3.39
N ASN A 196 9.02 8.77 -4.49
CA ASN A 196 9.45 9.18 -5.84
C ASN A 196 8.32 9.75 -6.68
N ARG A 197 7.08 9.28 -6.51
CA ARG A 197 5.87 9.81 -7.18
C ARG A 197 4.76 10.05 -6.16
N SER A 198 4.95 11.04 -5.28
CA SER A 198 4.14 11.21 -4.06
C SER A 198 3.49 12.59 -3.98
N PHE A 199 2.38 12.67 -3.26
CA PHE A 199 1.89 13.96 -2.73
C PHE A 199 2.25 13.99 -1.24
N LEU A 200 3.04 14.97 -0.85
CA LEU A 200 3.50 15.18 0.52
C LEU A 200 2.62 16.21 1.20
N ALA A 201 2.30 15.96 2.47
CA ALA A 201 1.46 16.79 3.30
C ALA A 201 1.96 16.71 4.75
N ASP A 202 1.76 17.77 5.53
CA ASP A 202 2.11 17.77 6.95
C ASP A 202 1.09 16.93 7.74
N PRO A 203 1.50 15.80 8.35
CA PRO A 203 0.59 14.92 9.06
C PRO A 203 0.06 15.50 10.39
N ARG A 204 0.56 16.66 10.84
CA ARG A 204 0.14 17.33 12.08
C ARG A 204 -1.10 18.21 11.89
N ASN A 205 -1.53 18.41 10.65
CA ASN A 205 -2.68 19.24 10.33
C ASN A 205 -3.90 18.36 10.03
N ASP A 206 -4.85 18.29 10.96
CA ASP A 206 -6.07 17.47 10.81
C ASP A 206 -6.88 17.81 9.55
N SER A 207 -6.90 19.09 9.15
CA SER A 207 -7.64 19.54 7.97
C SER A 207 -7.00 19.10 6.65
N ILE A 208 -5.74 18.64 6.66
CA ILE A 208 -5.02 18.31 5.42
C ILE A 208 -5.65 17.12 4.70
N ARG A 209 -6.30 16.21 5.45
CA ARG A 209 -7.01 15.06 4.89
C ARG A 209 -8.13 15.52 3.96
N ASP A 210 -8.92 16.48 4.42
CA ASP A 210 -10.05 17.02 3.67
C ASP A 210 -9.55 17.80 2.45
N VAL A 211 -8.52 18.62 2.63
CA VAL A 211 -7.89 19.38 1.54
C VAL A 211 -7.35 18.47 0.44
N ILE A 212 -6.69 17.35 0.76
CA ILE A 212 -6.20 16.39 -0.26
C ILE A 212 -7.37 15.72 -0.98
N ASN A 213 -8.40 15.31 -0.24
CA ASN A 213 -9.56 14.62 -0.80
C ASN A 213 -10.33 15.52 -1.78
N GLU A 214 -10.57 16.78 -1.40
CA GLU A 214 -11.25 17.78 -2.23
C GLU A 214 -10.43 18.18 -3.46
N LYS A 215 -9.15 18.53 -3.28
CA LYS A 215 -8.35 19.18 -4.35
C LYS A 215 -7.70 18.22 -5.32
N ILE A 216 -7.27 17.05 -4.86
CA ILE A 216 -6.40 16.17 -5.65
C ILE A 216 -7.13 14.93 -6.10
N LYS A 217 -7.80 14.24 -5.17
CA LYS A 217 -8.11 12.83 -5.40
C LYS A 217 -9.50 12.55 -5.92
N LYS A 218 -10.52 13.43 -5.78
CA LYS A 218 -11.92 13.13 -6.16
C LYS A 218 -12.33 11.68 -5.79
N ARG A 219 -11.79 11.18 -4.68
CA ARG A 219 -11.92 9.80 -4.21
C ARG A 219 -12.69 9.81 -2.92
N GLU A 220 -13.18 8.65 -2.55
CA GLU A 220 -14.03 8.46 -1.40
C GLU A 220 -13.30 8.83 -0.10
N LEU A 221 -13.98 9.58 0.78
CA LEU A 221 -13.42 10.19 2.00
C LEU A 221 -12.76 9.20 2.97
N PHE A 222 -13.12 7.91 2.91
CA PHE A 222 -12.64 6.88 3.84
C PHE A 222 -11.25 6.33 3.52
N ARG A 223 -10.64 6.66 2.38
CA ARG A 223 -9.30 6.13 2.05
C ARG A 223 -8.25 6.75 3.00
N PRO A 224 -7.53 5.93 3.79
CA PRO A 224 -6.53 6.44 4.72
C PRO A 224 -5.28 6.92 3.99
N PHE A 225 -4.56 7.84 4.63
CA PHE A 225 -3.20 8.21 4.27
C PHE A 225 -2.20 7.44 5.13
N ALA A 226 -0.97 7.28 4.63
CA ALA A 226 0.11 6.63 5.36
C ALA A 226 1.27 7.62 5.54
N PRO A 227 1.92 7.65 6.71
CA PRO A 227 3.09 8.48 6.95
C PRO A 227 4.37 7.84 6.38
N SER A 228 5.34 8.67 6.05
CA SER A 228 6.75 8.27 5.90
C SER A 228 7.55 8.90 7.03
N VAL A 229 8.43 8.12 7.65
CA VAL A 229 9.34 8.60 8.71
C VAL A 229 10.75 8.09 8.42
N LYS A 230 11.75 8.76 9.00
CA LYS A 230 13.12 8.24 9.01
C LYS A 230 13.16 6.91 9.78
N GLU A 231 13.98 5.97 9.29
CA GLU A 231 14.07 4.63 9.88
C GLU A 231 14.49 4.70 11.36
N GLU A 232 15.47 5.53 11.66
CA GLU A 232 15.99 5.75 13.02
C GLU A 232 14.96 6.36 13.99
N CYS A 233 13.90 6.99 13.47
CA CYS A 233 12.82 7.56 14.27
C CYS A 233 11.57 6.66 14.29
N ALA A 234 11.51 5.57 13.52
CA ALA A 234 10.29 4.79 13.37
C ALA A 234 9.79 4.22 14.72
N SER A 235 10.72 3.79 15.57
CA SER A 235 10.41 3.28 16.91
C SER A 235 9.84 4.33 17.85
N ASP A 236 10.03 5.62 17.58
CA ASP A 236 9.50 6.71 18.42
C ASP A 236 8.00 6.94 18.19
N TYR A 237 7.48 6.49 17.04
CA TYR A 237 6.08 6.70 16.64
C TYR A 237 5.28 5.41 16.59
N PHE A 238 5.90 4.29 16.22
CA PHE A 238 5.18 3.05 15.90
C PHE A 238 5.57 1.89 16.79
N GLU A 239 4.58 1.09 17.16
CA GLU A 239 4.74 -0.21 17.83
C GLU A 239 5.13 -1.27 16.78
N MET A 240 6.39 -1.28 16.35
CA MET A 240 6.93 -2.23 15.37
C MET A 240 8.43 -2.45 15.58
N ASN A 241 8.87 -3.71 15.47
CA ASN A 241 10.26 -4.13 15.72
C ASN A 241 11.05 -4.44 14.43
N GLN A 242 10.59 -3.93 13.28
CA GLN A 242 11.26 -4.08 12.00
C GLN A 242 11.02 -2.86 11.11
N THR A 243 11.77 -2.76 10.02
CA THR A 243 11.54 -1.75 8.99
C THR A 243 10.32 -2.10 8.14
N SER A 244 9.69 -1.09 7.53
CA SER A 244 8.54 -1.25 6.63
C SER A 244 8.71 -0.38 5.39
N PRO A 245 9.66 -0.71 4.49
CA PRO A 245 10.03 0.15 3.37
C PRO A 245 8.93 0.27 2.29
N PHE A 246 7.91 -0.60 2.31
CA PHE A 246 6.91 -0.72 1.24
C PHE A 246 5.49 -0.36 1.67
N MET A 247 5.27 0.15 2.89
CA MET A 247 3.94 0.48 3.42
C MET A 247 2.93 -0.68 3.36
N ASN A 248 3.41 -1.93 3.44
CA ASN A 248 2.60 -3.14 3.37
C ASN A 248 2.28 -3.74 4.75
N ILE A 249 2.72 -3.12 5.83
CA ILE A 249 2.48 -3.58 7.20
C ILE A 249 1.93 -2.40 8.00
N LEU A 250 0.74 -2.57 8.57
CA LEU A 250 0.15 -1.59 9.46
C LEU A 250 0.77 -1.72 10.86
N ALA A 251 1.40 -0.64 11.32
CA ALA A 251 1.89 -0.52 12.69
C ALA A 251 0.93 0.37 13.51
N ARG A 252 0.75 0.03 14.79
CA ARG A 252 -0.02 0.88 15.71
C ARG A 252 0.83 2.10 16.09
N VAL A 253 0.22 3.27 16.13
CA VAL A 253 0.85 4.47 16.69
C VAL A 253 0.92 4.30 18.21
N ARG A 254 2.10 4.57 18.78
CA ARG A 254 2.33 4.58 20.23
C ARG A 254 1.40 5.57 20.92
N LYS A 255 0.90 5.23 22.11
CA LYS A 255 -0.16 6.00 22.79
C LYS A 255 0.21 7.47 23.00
N GLU A 256 1.47 7.74 23.30
CA GLU A 256 2.05 9.06 23.53
C GLU A 256 2.21 9.92 22.27
N LYS A 257 1.99 9.35 21.08
CA LYS A 257 2.05 10.02 19.78
C LYS A 257 0.71 10.05 19.04
N ARG A 258 -0.38 9.62 19.68
CA ARG A 258 -1.74 9.65 19.11
C ARG A 258 -2.37 11.02 19.21
#